data_AF-A0A9Q3KQM4-F1
#
_entry.id   AF-A0A9Q3KQM4-F1
#
_cell.length_a   1.000
_cell.length_b   1.000
_cell.length_c   1.000
_cell.angle_alpha   90.00
_cell.angle_beta   90.00
_cell.angle_gamma   90.00
#
_symmetry.space_group_name_H-M   'P 1'
#
loop_
_entity.id
_entity.type
_entity.pdbx_description
1 polymer ?
#
loop_
_entity_poly.entity_id
_entity_poly.type
_entity_poly.pdbx_seq_one_letter_code
_entity_poly.pdbx_strand_id
1 'polypeptide(L)' 'MKSILNMKTPNRHMLRWQIAIQEYRGNMTIVHKAGNIHKNADGLSRWALANTPDSSAYVPLEAEPHIFQLKELT' A
#
# COMPACT_ATOMS: atom_id res chain seq x y z
N MET A 1 10.71 15.03 -13.58
CA MET A 1 9.80 14.60 -12.51
C MET A 1 9.76 13.06 -12.49
N LYS A 2 10.12 12.42 -11.37
CA LYS A 2 10.11 10.96 -11.22
C LYS A 2 8.70 10.55 -10.76
N SER A 3 7.96 9.79 -11.56
CA SER A 3 6.56 9.44 -11.27
C SER A 3 6.24 8.02 -11.73
N ILE A 4 5.52 7.26 -10.91
CA ILE A 4 4.93 5.94 -11.25
C ILE A 4 3.95 6.04 -12.43
N LEU A 5 3.47 7.24 -12.77
CA LEU A 5 2.58 7.44 -13.90
C LEU A 5 3.33 7.52 -15.24
N ASN A 6 4.64 7.76 -15.22
CA ASN A 6 5.45 7.87 -16.43
C ASN A 6 6.14 6.53 -16.77
N MET A 7 5.90 6.02 -17.98
CA MET A 7 6.47 4.77 -18.50
C MET A 7 8.01 4.76 -18.56
N LYS A 8 8.65 5.94 -18.63
CA LYS A 8 10.11 6.08 -18.67
C LYS A 8 10.70 6.22 -17.26
N THR A 9 10.40 5.28 -16.37
CA THR A 9 10.92 5.33 -14.99
C THR A 9 12.28 4.63 -14.89
N PRO A 10 13.38 5.36 -14.60
CA PRO A 10 14.71 4.76 -14.51
C PRO A 10 14.96 4.01 -13.19
N ASN A 11 14.05 4.12 -12.21
CA ASN A 11 14.21 3.50 -10.89
C ASN A 11 13.55 2.11 -10.88
N ARG A 12 14.35 1.06 -10.66
CA ARG A 12 13.88 -0.34 -10.59
C ARG A 12 12.77 -0.58 -9.58
N HIS A 13 12.83 0.06 -8.42
CA HIS A 13 11.81 -0.07 -7.39
C HIS A 13 10.47 0.51 -7.89
N MET A 14 10.52 1.68 -8.50
CA MET A 14 9.34 2.33 -9.06
C MET A 14 8.77 1.54 -10.25
N LEU A 15 9.61 0.92 -11.09
CA LEU A 15 9.18 0.03 -12.17
C LEU A 15 8.39 -1.19 -11.64
N ARG A 16 8.83 -1.79 -10.54
CA ARG A 16 8.10 -2.92 -9.92
C ARG A 16 6.71 -2.49 -9.45
N TRP A 17 6.61 -1.34 -8.80
CA TRP A 17 5.32 -0.79 -8.37
C TRP A 17 4.43 -0.38 -9.52
N GLN A 18 5.01 0.13 -10.62
CA GLN A 18 4.25 0.43 -11.84
C GLN A 18 3.52 -0.80 -12.36
N ILE A 19 4.20 -1.95 -12.41
CA ILE A 19 3.60 -3.21 -12.87
C ILE A 19 2.49 -3.63 -11.89
N ALA A 20 2.76 -3.66 -10.58
CA ALA A 20 1.79 -4.09 -9.58
C ALA A 20 0.50 -3.22 -9.57
N ILE A 21 0.63 -1.93 -9.84
CA ILE A 21 -0.50 -0.99 -9.82
C ILE A 21 -1.32 -1.03 -11.12
N GLN A 22 -0.83 -1.67 -12.19
CA GLN A 22 -1.52 -1.71 -13.49
C GLN A 22 -2.94 -2.28 -13.40
N GLU A 23 -3.15 -3.30 -12.56
CA GLU A 23 -4.48 -3.93 -12.35
C GLU A 23 -5.53 -2.93 -11.86
N TYR A 24 -5.10 -1.93 -11.09
CA TYR A 24 -5.98 -0.96 -10.45
C TYR A 24 -6.11 0.34 -11.26
N ARG A 25 -5.39 0.50 -12.37
CA ARG A 25 -5.37 1.75 -13.17
C ARG A 25 -6.75 2.21 -13.68
N GLY A 26 -7.67 1.28 -13.90
CA GLY A 26 -9.03 1.61 -14.35
C GLY A 26 -9.92 2.21 -13.25
N ASN A 27 -9.69 1.82 -11.99
CA ASN A 27 -10.57 2.13 -10.86
C ASN A 27 -9.89 2.94 -9.74
N MET A 28 -8.61 3.28 -9.89
CA MET A 28 -7.82 4.01 -8.90
C MET A 28 -7.30 5.34 -9.46
N THR A 29 -7.41 6.40 -8.66
CA THR A 29 -6.82 7.71 -8.97
C THR A 29 -5.73 8.06 -7.95
N ILE A 30 -4.54 8.45 -8.44
CA ILE A 30 -3.42 8.86 -7.61
C ILE A 30 -3.37 10.39 -7.59
N VAL A 31 -3.59 10.99 -6.43
CA VAL A 31 -3.59 12.45 -6.24
C VAL A 31 -2.47 12.85 -5.28
N HIS A 32 -1.65 13.81 -5.68
CA HIS A 32 -0.67 14.40 -4.78
C HIS A 32 -1.38 15.21 -3.69
N LYS A 33 -1.12 14.86 -2.42
CA LYS A 33 -1.56 15.61 -1.24
C LYS A 33 -0.34 16.10 -0.47
N ALA A 34 -0.33 17.36 -0.05
CA ALA A 34 0.76 17.91 0.76
C ALA A 34 0.70 17.39 2.21
N GLY A 35 1.86 17.30 2.88
CA GLY A 35 2.07 16.59 4.16
C GLY A 35 1.00 16.77 5.24
N ASN A 36 0.55 18.00 5.50
CA ASN A 36 -0.41 18.29 6.59
C ASN A 36 -1.82 17.69 6.35
N ILE A 37 -2.09 17.18 5.15
CA ILE A 37 -3.37 16.60 4.73
C ILE A 37 -3.39 15.07 4.94
N HIS A 38 -2.24 14.44 5.23
CA HIS A 38 -2.12 12.98 5.42
C HIS A 38 -2.37 12.51 6.86
N LYS A 39 -2.98 13.33 7.72
CA LYS A 39 -3.15 13.01 9.16
C LYS A 39 -3.91 11.70 9.41
N ASN A 40 -4.85 11.37 8.53
CA ASN A 40 -5.59 10.12 8.61
C ASN A 40 -4.70 8.89 8.36
N ALA A 41 -3.83 8.96 7.35
CA ALA A 41 -2.92 7.87 7.01
C ALA A 41 -1.73 7.77 7.97
N ASP A 42 -1.14 8.91 8.37
CA ASP A 42 -0.01 8.94 9.31
C ASP A 42 -0.39 8.30 10.65
N GLY A 43 -1.58 8.62 11.18
CA GLY A 43 -2.11 8.00 12.40
C GLY A 43 -2.26 6.47 12.27
N LEU A 44 -2.91 5.99 11.20
CA LEU A 44 -3.12 4.56 10.97
C LEU A 44 -1.82 3.79 10.70
N SER A 45 -0.83 4.43 10.04
CA SER A 45 0.47 3.80 9.76
C SER A 45 1.34 3.62 11.01
N ARG A 46 1.16 4.49 12.01
CA ARG A 46 1.87 4.44 13.30
C ARG A 46 1.14 3.55 14.30
N TRP A 47 -0.18 3.56 14.27
CA TRP A 47 -1.05 2.81 15.17
C TRP A 47 -2.09 2.04 14.37
N ALA A 48 -1.74 0.80 14.02
CA ALA A 48 -2.65 -0.12 13.38
C ALA A 48 -3.87 -0.36 14.29
N LEU A 49 -5.07 -0.29 13.71
CA LEU A 49 -6.29 -0.63 14.42
C LEU A 49 -6.40 -2.15 14.59
N ALA A 50 -7.16 -2.57 15.59
CA ALA A 50 -7.46 -3.98 15.78
C ALA A 50 -8.24 -4.53 14.58
N ASN A 51 -7.85 -5.71 14.11
CA ASN A 51 -8.51 -6.42 13.01
C ASN A 51 -9.76 -7.14 13.55
N THR A 52 -10.81 -6.39 13.82
CA THR A 52 -12.09 -6.89 14.35
C THR A 52 -13.12 -7.12 13.24
N PRO A 53 -14.02 -8.12 13.34
CA PRO A 53 -15.05 -8.41 12.33
C PRO A 53 -15.97 -7.24 11.97
N ASP A 54 -16.13 -6.29 12.89
CA ASP A 54 -16.95 -5.09 12.69
C ASP A 54 -16.27 -4.03 11.79
N SER A 55 -14.97 -4.20 11.48
CA SER A 55 -14.24 -3.30 10.59
C SER A 55 -14.56 -3.61 9.13
N SER A 56 -14.79 -2.58 8.32
CA SER A 56 -14.95 -2.74 6.86
C SER A 56 -13.68 -3.26 6.17
N ALA A 57 -12.53 -3.21 6.85
CA ALA A 57 -11.25 -3.72 6.39
C ALA A 57 -10.85 -5.02 7.10
N TYR A 58 -11.81 -5.75 7.70
CA TYR A 58 -11.54 -7.02 8.37
C TYR A 58 -10.98 -8.05 7.39
N VAL A 59 -9.86 -8.66 7.76
CA VAL A 59 -9.27 -9.79 7.03
C VAL A 59 -9.24 -11.00 7.96
N PRO A 60 -9.93 -12.11 7.64
CA PRO A 60 -9.84 -13.33 8.43
C PRO A 60 -8.38 -13.80 8.52
N LEU A 61 -7.95 -14.30 9.69
CA LEU A 61 -6.56 -14.74 9.93
C LEU A 61 -6.08 -15.80 8.93
N GLU A 62 -7.01 -16.62 8.41
CA GLU A 62 -6.76 -17.68 7.42
C GLU A 62 -6.58 -17.13 6.00
N ALA A 63 -7.03 -15.90 5.74
CA ALA A 63 -6.95 -15.22 4.46
C ALA A 63 -5.77 -14.24 4.37
N GLU A 64 -5.04 -14.03 5.46
CA GLU A 64 -3.79 -13.26 5.38
C GLU A 64 -2.78 -14.05 4.55
N PRO A 65 -2.30 -13.51 3.41
CA PRO A 65 -1.15 -14.13 2.74
C PRO A 65 -0.03 -14.18 3.77
N HIS A 66 0.63 -15.34 3.91
CA HIS A 66 1.72 -15.57 4.87
C HIS A 66 2.90 -14.60 4.64
N ILE A 67 2.75 -13.34 5.05
CA ILE A 67 3.79 -12.30 4.99
C ILE A 67 4.74 -12.46 6.20
N PHE A 68 4.32 -13.18 7.24
CA PHE A 68 5.05 -13.33 8.50
C PHE A 68 6.07 -14.48 8.56
N GLN A 69 6.15 -15.38 7.58
CA GLN A 69 7.18 -16.44 7.59
C GLN A 69 8.62 -15.92 7.41
N LEU A 70 8.81 -14.63 7.05
CA LEU A 70 10.14 -14.04 6.89
C LEU A 70 10.74 -13.49 8.20
N LYS A 71 10.02 -13.51 9.33
CA LYS A 71 10.53 -13.03 10.63
C LYS A 71 11.17 -14.10 11.51
N GLU A 72 11.08 -15.38 11.14
CA GLU A 72 11.63 -16.49 11.93
C GLU A 72 12.95 -17.07 11.36
N LEU A 73 13.64 -16.34 10.47
CA LEU A 73 14.93 -16.74 9.89
C LEU A 73 16.09 -15.76 10.19
N THR A 74 16.09 -15.16 11.38
CA THR A 74 17.28 -14.47 11.95
C THR A 74 17.42 -14.80 13.42
#